data_AF-A0A1V3XNH6-F1
#
_entry.id   AF-A0A1V3XNH6-F1
#
_cell.length_a   1.000
_cell.length_b   1.000
_cell.length_c   1.000
_cell.angle_alpha   90.00
_cell.angle_beta   90.00
_cell.angle_gamma   90.00
#
_symmetry.space_group_name_H-M   'P 1'
#
loop_
_entity.id
_entity.type
_entity.pdbx_description
1 polymer ?
#
loop_
_entity_poly.entity_id
_entity_poly.type
_entity_poly.pdbx_seq_one_letter_code
_entity_poly.pdbx_strand_id
1 'polypeptide(L)'
;MGVPRGKLILVNDDDLTYCSLRLDPESLQTALQRIADIAEPLPRSLVWSAAWEMTREAELRARDFVSLVSGGVHAETEVGVAQRLLMQAQTALNAYAEPGWAREHGWPQFADKLLELARAAAAGSDHQLALVNALCGSVLSPRHVETVAALLDGDPAELGLAGLDVDTDLRWRIVIALATAGAIDADGPQSPTIDAEEQRDPTATGKRYAAQARAARPQFEVKETAFTTVVEDDTLANATSRAIIAGIAAPGQGELLKPFTSRYFEAIPGVWARRSSEVAQSVVIGLYPGSDISEDGIAAADNFLSAPDPELPPPLRRLVLEGQAGVKRSLRARRFDTAE
;
A
#
# COMPACT_ATOMS: atom_id res chain seq x y z
N MET A 1 -45.72 -5.46 -4.13
CA MET A 1 -45.27 -5.63 -5.53
C MET A 1 -44.42 -6.88 -5.58
N GLY A 2 -44.88 -7.93 -6.28
CA GLY A 2 -44.19 -9.22 -6.38
C GLY A 2 -43.29 -9.26 -7.61
N VAL A 3 -42.16 -8.56 -7.54
CA VAL A 3 -41.10 -8.67 -8.55
C VAL A 3 -40.08 -9.70 -8.02
N PRO A 4 -39.56 -10.62 -8.84
CA PRO A 4 -38.48 -11.51 -8.44
C PRO A 4 -37.28 -10.70 -7.92
N ARG A 5 -36.70 -11.16 -6.79
CA ARG A 5 -35.60 -10.48 -6.07
C ARG A 5 -34.39 -10.13 -6.95
N GLY A 6 -34.15 -10.86 -8.03
CA GLY A 6 -32.90 -10.81 -8.78
C GLY A 6 -31.77 -11.51 -8.03
N LYS A 7 -30.58 -11.56 -8.63
CA LYS A 7 -29.37 -12.16 -8.03
C LYS A 7 -28.57 -11.17 -7.18
N LEU A 8 -28.70 -9.88 -7.47
CA LEU A 8 -28.03 -8.77 -6.80
C LEU A 8 -29.07 -7.69 -6.51
N ILE A 9 -29.15 -7.25 -5.26
CA ILE A 9 -29.87 -6.04 -4.87
C ILE A 9 -28.84 -5.00 -4.49
N LEU A 10 -28.83 -3.88 -5.21
CA LEU A 10 -28.06 -2.69 -4.88
C LEU A 10 -29.04 -1.58 -4.51
N VAL A 11 -28.86 -1.02 -3.31
CA VAL A 11 -29.58 0.18 -2.89
C VAL A 11 -28.76 1.40 -3.25
N ASN A 12 -29.42 2.53 -3.52
CA ASN A 12 -28.75 3.79 -3.88
C ASN A 12 -27.86 3.64 -5.14
N ASP A 13 -28.31 2.88 -6.14
CA ASP A 13 -27.58 2.54 -7.36
C ASP A 13 -27.24 3.75 -8.25
N ASP A 14 -28.03 4.83 -8.14
CA ASP A 14 -27.77 6.13 -8.76
C ASP A 14 -26.96 7.11 -7.87
N ASP A 15 -26.45 6.65 -6.71
CA ASP A 15 -25.68 7.45 -5.74
C ASP A 15 -26.35 8.76 -5.30
N LEU A 16 -27.67 8.73 -5.09
CA LEU A 16 -28.47 9.91 -4.76
C LEU A 16 -28.37 10.36 -3.30
N THR A 17 -27.73 9.57 -2.43
CA THR A 17 -27.59 9.85 -1.00
C THR A 17 -26.21 9.47 -0.49
N TYR A 18 -25.65 10.32 0.38
CA TYR A 18 -24.42 10.02 1.10
C TYR A 18 -24.68 9.00 2.23
N CYS A 19 -24.39 7.73 1.98
CA CYS A 19 -24.53 6.65 2.96
C CYS A 19 -23.45 5.57 2.78
N SER A 20 -23.21 4.79 3.85
CA SER A 20 -22.47 3.53 3.73
C SER A 20 -23.46 2.41 3.47
N LEU A 21 -23.19 1.58 2.47
CA LEU A 21 -24.05 0.45 2.12
C LEU A 21 -23.36 -0.88 2.38
N ARG A 22 -24.20 -1.90 2.62
CA ARG A 22 -23.79 -3.29 2.84
C ARG A 22 -24.58 -4.18 1.90
N LEU A 23 -23.87 -5.09 1.24
CA LEU A 23 -24.51 -6.12 0.43
C LEU A 23 -25.01 -7.21 1.37
N ASP A 24 -26.25 -7.65 1.17
CA ASP A 24 -26.73 -8.87 1.82
C ASP A 24 -25.91 -10.09 1.33
N PRO A 25 -25.91 -11.21 2.06
CA PRO A 25 -25.07 -12.36 1.73
C PRO A 25 -25.22 -12.91 0.30
N GLU A 26 -26.44 -12.95 -0.24
CA GLU A 26 -26.68 -13.46 -1.60
C GLU A 26 -26.21 -12.46 -2.67
N SER A 27 -26.40 -11.16 -2.42
CA SER A 27 -25.90 -10.08 -3.27
C SER A 27 -24.38 -10.01 -3.28
N LEU A 28 -23.75 -10.15 -2.10
CA LEU A 28 -22.30 -10.19 -1.95
C LEU A 28 -21.71 -11.38 -2.72
N GLN A 29 -22.27 -12.57 -2.55
CA GLN A 29 -21.81 -13.77 -3.27
C GLN A 29 -21.90 -13.57 -4.79
N THR A 30 -22.97 -12.95 -5.27
CA THR A 30 -23.14 -12.63 -6.69
C THR A 30 -22.09 -11.63 -7.16
N ALA A 31 -21.83 -10.57 -6.39
CA ALA A 31 -20.79 -9.59 -6.69
C ALA A 31 -19.40 -10.23 -6.76
N LEU A 32 -19.03 -11.06 -5.78
CA LEU A 32 -17.75 -11.80 -5.73
C LEU A 32 -17.48 -12.63 -6.99
N GLN A 33 -18.53 -13.15 -7.63
CA GLN A 33 -18.41 -14.00 -8.81
C GLN A 33 -18.58 -13.26 -10.13
N ARG A 34 -19.32 -12.15 -10.14
CA ARG A 34 -19.88 -11.56 -11.37
C ARG A 34 -19.84 -10.03 -11.42
N ILE A 35 -18.97 -9.38 -10.64
CA ILE A 35 -18.87 -7.90 -10.64
C ILE A 35 -18.63 -7.32 -12.04
N ALA A 36 -17.85 -8.02 -12.87
CA ALA A 36 -17.57 -7.64 -14.25
C ALA A 36 -18.80 -7.65 -15.18
N ASP A 37 -19.87 -8.37 -14.80
CA ASP A 37 -21.09 -8.47 -15.59
C ASP A 37 -22.02 -7.25 -15.38
N ILE A 38 -21.74 -6.39 -14.39
CA ILE A 38 -22.48 -5.14 -14.17
C ILE A 38 -22.05 -4.17 -15.26
N ALA A 39 -22.90 -3.94 -16.26
CA ALA A 39 -22.56 -3.13 -17.43
C ALA A 39 -22.27 -1.66 -17.06
N GLU A 40 -23.08 -1.08 -16.17
CA GLU A 40 -23.02 0.34 -15.84
C GLU A 40 -21.90 0.65 -14.82
N PRO A 41 -20.99 1.60 -15.11
CA PRO A 41 -19.85 1.90 -14.25
C PRO A 41 -20.21 2.41 -12.85
N LEU A 42 -21.28 3.18 -12.70
CA LEU A 42 -21.67 3.77 -11.41
C LEU A 42 -22.17 2.72 -10.41
N PRO A 43 -23.17 1.87 -10.73
CA PRO A 43 -23.55 0.74 -9.89
C PRO A 43 -22.37 -0.18 -9.53
N ARG A 44 -21.50 -0.46 -10.50
CA ARG A 44 -20.30 -1.28 -10.25
C ARG A 44 -19.34 -0.62 -9.26
N SER A 45 -19.12 0.70 -9.38
CA SER A 45 -18.33 1.50 -8.42
C SER A 45 -18.91 1.48 -7.00
N LEU A 46 -20.23 1.44 -6.86
CA LEU A 46 -20.89 1.32 -5.55
C LEU A 46 -20.69 -0.07 -4.93
N VAL A 47 -20.76 -1.13 -5.75
CA VAL A 47 -20.45 -2.50 -5.30
C VAL A 47 -19.00 -2.61 -4.83
N TRP A 48 -18.05 -2.02 -5.57
CA TRP A 48 -16.64 -1.94 -5.14
C TRP A 48 -16.49 -1.24 -3.80
N SER A 49 -17.14 -0.09 -3.65
CA SER A 49 -17.08 0.72 -2.43
C SER A 49 -17.67 -0.05 -1.25
N ALA A 50 -18.79 -0.75 -1.43
CA ALA A 50 -19.39 -1.59 -0.41
C ALA A 50 -18.48 -2.74 0.01
N ALA A 51 -17.92 -3.48 -0.96
CA ALA A 51 -17.01 -4.58 -0.68
C ALA A 51 -15.78 -4.10 0.10
N TRP A 52 -15.20 -2.96 -0.29
CA TRP A 52 -14.06 -2.37 0.42
C TRP A 52 -14.39 -1.95 1.85
N GLU A 53 -15.53 -1.29 2.07
CA GLU A 53 -15.96 -0.91 3.41
C GLU A 53 -16.28 -2.13 4.28
N MET A 54 -16.88 -3.18 3.71
CA MET A 54 -17.08 -4.46 4.39
C MET A 54 -15.75 -5.11 4.78
N THR A 55 -14.73 -5.06 3.93
CA THR A 55 -13.39 -5.56 4.30
C THR A 55 -12.77 -4.75 5.44
N ARG A 56 -12.89 -3.42 5.38
CA ARG A 56 -12.38 -2.51 6.41
C ARG A 56 -13.10 -2.64 7.76
N GLU A 57 -14.34 -3.07 7.77
CA GLU A 57 -15.12 -3.29 9.00
C GLU A 57 -15.13 -4.76 9.46
N ALA A 58 -14.31 -5.62 8.84
CA ALA A 58 -14.21 -7.04 9.17
C ALA A 58 -15.55 -7.79 8.97
N GLU A 59 -16.24 -7.49 7.87
CA GLU A 59 -17.47 -8.14 7.41
C GLU A 59 -17.27 -8.93 6.09
N LEU A 60 -16.16 -8.68 5.38
CA LEU A 60 -15.69 -9.44 4.21
C LEU A 60 -14.21 -9.78 4.42
N ARG A 61 -13.82 -11.04 4.16
CA ARG A 61 -12.42 -11.46 4.34
C ARG A 61 -11.53 -10.72 3.34
N ALA A 62 -10.32 -10.39 3.78
CA ALA A 62 -9.36 -9.68 2.93
C ALA A 62 -9.00 -10.51 1.69
N ARG A 63 -8.83 -11.82 1.84
CA ARG A 63 -8.59 -12.74 0.71
C ARG A 63 -9.71 -12.76 -0.34
N ASP A 64 -10.96 -12.61 0.09
CA ASP A 64 -12.12 -12.59 -0.81
C ASP A 64 -12.18 -11.26 -1.57
N PHE A 65 -11.85 -10.15 -0.92
CA PHE A 65 -11.74 -8.85 -1.58
C PHE A 65 -10.59 -8.81 -2.60
N VAL A 66 -9.42 -9.34 -2.26
CA VAL A 66 -8.28 -9.44 -3.19
C VAL A 66 -8.66 -10.31 -4.40
N SER A 67 -9.38 -11.40 -4.18
CA SER A 67 -9.88 -12.27 -5.26
C SER A 67 -10.90 -11.54 -6.14
N LEU A 68 -11.81 -10.79 -5.55
CA LEU A 68 -12.78 -9.95 -6.26
C LEU A 68 -12.07 -8.93 -7.16
N VAL A 69 -11.11 -8.17 -6.64
CA VAL A 69 -10.33 -7.20 -7.44
C VAL A 69 -9.58 -7.91 -8.56
N SER A 70 -8.88 -9.00 -8.25
CA SER A 70 -8.12 -9.81 -9.21
C SER A 70 -8.98 -10.35 -10.36
N GLY A 71 -10.22 -10.74 -10.05
CA GLY A 71 -11.18 -11.25 -11.02
C GLY A 71 -11.94 -10.16 -11.78
N GLY A 72 -12.15 -8.98 -11.19
CA GLY A 72 -13.08 -7.97 -11.72
C GLY A 72 -12.44 -6.71 -12.30
N VAL A 73 -11.21 -6.36 -11.93
CA VAL A 73 -10.61 -5.04 -12.27
C VAL A 73 -10.49 -4.79 -13.77
N HIS A 74 -10.39 -5.85 -14.59
CA HIS A 74 -10.31 -5.77 -16.04
C HIS A 74 -11.58 -5.20 -16.70
N ALA A 75 -12.71 -5.21 -15.99
CA ALA A 75 -13.98 -4.64 -16.46
C ALA A 75 -14.07 -3.12 -16.22
N GLU A 76 -13.12 -2.54 -15.49
CA GLU A 76 -13.09 -1.10 -15.30
C GLU A 76 -12.54 -0.38 -16.52
N THR A 77 -13.33 0.56 -17.04
CA THR A 77 -12.96 1.40 -18.18
C THR A 77 -12.19 2.64 -17.74
N GLU A 78 -12.44 3.11 -16.52
CA GLU A 78 -11.79 4.28 -15.95
C GLU A 78 -10.52 3.87 -15.18
N VAL A 79 -9.36 4.23 -15.72
CA VAL A 79 -8.06 3.82 -15.14
C VAL A 79 -7.90 4.27 -13.68
N GLY A 80 -8.46 5.43 -13.31
CA GLY A 80 -8.42 5.92 -11.93
C GLY A 80 -9.21 5.05 -10.94
N VAL A 81 -10.27 4.36 -11.40
CA VAL A 81 -10.99 3.38 -10.59
C VAL A 81 -10.14 2.12 -10.45
N ALA A 82 -9.60 1.61 -11.56
CA ALA A 82 -8.72 0.44 -11.55
C ALA A 82 -7.52 0.64 -10.61
N GLN A 83 -6.80 1.76 -10.72
CA GLN A 83 -5.67 2.09 -9.84
C GLN A 83 -6.04 2.09 -8.36
N ARG A 84 -7.20 2.66 -8.01
CA ARG A 84 -7.69 2.69 -6.63
C ARG A 84 -7.98 1.27 -6.12
N LEU A 85 -8.61 0.43 -6.93
CA LEU A 85 -8.90 -0.96 -6.59
C LEU A 85 -7.62 -1.77 -6.36
N LEU A 86 -6.62 -1.59 -7.22
CA LEU A 86 -5.31 -2.25 -7.06
C LEU A 86 -4.63 -1.81 -5.76
N MET A 87 -4.63 -0.51 -5.46
CA MET A 87 -4.10 0.01 -4.19
C MET A 87 -4.86 -0.54 -2.97
N GLN A 88 -6.19 -0.67 -3.05
CA GLN A 88 -7.00 -1.27 -1.99
C GLN A 88 -6.69 -2.76 -1.81
N ALA A 89 -6.51 -3.52 -2.89
CA ALA A 89 -6.09 -4.93 -2.81
C ALA A 89 -4.71 -5.08 -2.15
N GLN A 90 -3.76 -4.22 -2.48
CA GLN A 90 -2.45 -4.17 -1.82
C GLN A 90 -2.57 -3.81 -0.34
N THR A 91 -3.45 -2.87 0.01
CA THR A 91 -3.74 -2.52 1.40
C THR A 91 -4.34 -3.71 2.15
N ALA A 92 -5.28 -4.43 1.53
CA ALA A 92 -5.87 -5.65 2.09
C ALA A 92 -4.80 -6.71 2.35
N LEU A 93 -3.91 -6.97 1.39
CA LEU A 93 -2.80 -7.92 1.54
C LEU A 93 -1.82 -7.51 2.64
N ASN A 94 -1.47 -6.22 2.74
CA ASN A 94 -0.47 -5.74 3.68
C ASN A 94 -1.00 -5.64 5.13
N ALA A 95 -2.24 -5.17 5.28
CA ALA A 95 -2.78 -4.78 6.59
C ALA A 95 -3.88 -5.71 7.12
N TYR A 96 -4.70 -6.32 6.25
CA TYR A 96 -5.95 -6.99 6.65
C TYR A 96 -5.93 -8.50 6.52
N ALA A 97 -5.18 -9.04 5.56
CA ALA A 97 -5.03 -10.47 5.36
C ALA A 97 -4.19 -11.10 6.49
N GLU A 98 -4.45 -12.38 6.76
CA GLU A 98 -3.58 -13.19 7.61
C GLU A 98 -2.14 -13.16 7.06
N PRO A 99 -1.13 -12.75 7.86
CA PRO A 99 0.23 -12.52 7.35
C PRO A 99 0.89 -13.74 6.67
N GLY A 100 0.69 -14.95 7.20
CA GLY A 100 1.22 -16.19 6.62
C GLY A 100 0.65 -16.47 5.23
N TRP A 101 -0.67 -16.44 5.11
CA TRP A 101 -1.40 -16.61 3.86
C TRP A 101 -1.05 -15.50 2.85
N ALA A 102 -0.98 -14.25 3.29
CA ALA A 102 -0.63 -13.12 2.43
C ALA A 102 0.77 -13.31 1.82
N ARG A 103 1.74 -13.74 2.62
CA ARG A 103 3.11 -14.04 2.17
C ARG A 103 3.17 -15.25 1.23
N GLU A 104 2.51 -16.34 1.59
CA GLU A 104 2.65 -17.63 0.89
C GLU A 104 1.79 -17.72 -0.38
N HIS A 105 0.63 -17.08 -0.39
CA HIS A 105 -0.37 -17.21 -1.44
C HIS A 105 -0.81 -15.85 -1.99
N GLY A 106 -1.20 -14.92 -1.13
CA GLY A 106 -1.84 -13.67 -1.53
C GLY A 106 -0.99 -12.81 -2.45
N TRP A 107 0.21 -12.42 -2.01
CA TRP A 107 1.14 -11.61 -2.79
C TRP A 107 1.61 -12.29 -4.08
N PRO A 108 2.06 -13.57 -4.07
CA PRO A 108 2.41 -14.27 -5.29
C PRO A 108 1.27 -14.32 -6.32
N GLN A 109 0.05 -14.70 -5.91
CA GLN A 109 -1.09 -14.83 -6.82
C GLN A 109 -1.54 -13.47 -7.36
N PHE A 110 -1.56 -12.44 -6.52
CA PHE A 110 -1.91 -11.09 -6.94
C PHE A 110 -0.91 -10.54 -7.97
N ALA A 111 0.39 -10.72 -7.73
CA ALA A 111 1.43 -10.30 -8.66
C ALA A 111 1.43 -11.11 -9.97
N ASP A 112 1.15 -12.42 -9.93
CA ASP A 112 0.93 -13.22 -11.14
C ASP A 112 -0.23 -12.65 -11.96
N LYS A 113 -1.33 -12.30 -11.29
CA LYS A 113 -2.52 -11.75 -11.95
C LYS A 113 -2.28 -10.37 -12.53
N LEU A 114 -1.54 -9.50 -11.83
CA LEU A 114 -1.13 -8.19 -12.36
C LEU A 114 -0.35 -8.34 -13.67
N LEU A 115 0.61 -9.28 -13.72
CA LEU A 115 1.37 -9.55 -14.93
C LEU A 115 0.50 -10.13 -16.05
N GLU A 116 -0.38 -11.07 -15.73
CA GLU A 116 -1.34 -11.63 -16.69
C GLU A 116 -2.21 -10.53 -17.32
N LEU A 117 -2.80 -9.68 -16.49
CA LEU A 117 -3.64 -8.57 -16.93
C LEU A 117 -2.84 -7.51 -17.71
N ALA A 118 -1.61 -7.19 -17.30
CA ALA A 118 -0.77 -6.22 -17.99
C ALA A 118 -0.39 -6.69 -19.39
N ARG A 119 -0.14 -7.99 -19.57
CA ARG A 119 0.13 -8.61 -20.87
C ARG A 119 -1.12 -8.70 -21.76
N ALA A 120 -2.31 -8.82 -21.15
CA ALA A 120 -3.59 -8.88 -21.87
C ALA A 120 -4.19 -7.50 -22.18
N ALA A 121 -3.74 -6.45 -21.50
CA ALA A 121 -4.19 -5.08 -21.73
C ALA A 121 -3.81 -4.59 -23.14
N ALA A 122 -4.54 -3.58 -23.63
CA ALA A 122 -4.17 -2.93 -24.88
C ALA A 122 -2.74 -2.38 -24.79
N ALA A 123 -1.92 -2.65 -25.81
CA ALA A 123 -0.52 -2.25 -25.86
C ALA A 123 -0.35 -0.74 -25.69
N GLY A 124 0.51 -0.31 -24.76
CA GLY A 124 0.77 1.09 -24.46
C GLY A 124 -0.38 1.84 -23.80
N SER A 125 -1.38 1.13 -23.26
CA SER A 125 -2.52 1.75 -22.58
C SER A 125 -2.21 2.14 -21.14
N ASP A 126 -2.95 3.14 -20.63
CA ASP A 126 -2.87 3.53 -19.21
C ASP A 126 -3.21 2.38 -18.26
N HIS A 127 -4.06 1.44 -18.68
CA HIS A 127 -4.37 0.22 -17.91
C HIS A 127 -3.16 -0.70 -17.80
N GLN A 128 -2.42 -0.91 -18.90
CA GLN A 128 -1.17 -1.68 -18.88
C GLN A 128 -0.17 -1.04 -17.91
N LEU A 129 0.03 0.28 -18.01
CA LEU A 129 0.93 1.01 -17.12
C LEU A 129 0.47 0.95 -15.65
N ALA A 130 -0.84 1.09 -15.38
CA ALA A 130 -1.39 1.00 -14.03
C ALA A 130 -1.13 -0.37 -13.38
N LEU A 131 -1.26 -1.46 -14.15
CA LEU A 131 -1.01 -2.83 -13.68
C LEU A 131 0.48 -3.07 -13.41
N VAL A 132 1.37 -2.57 -14.25
CA VAL A 132 2.84 -2.64 -14.03
C VAL A 132 3.25 -1.78 -12.83
N ASN A 133 2.67 -0.59 -12.67
CA ASN A 133 2.90 0.25 -11.49
C ASN A 133 2.44 -0.44 -10.20
N ALA A 134 1.27 -1.09 -10.23
CA ALA A 134 0.80 -1.90 -9.10
C ALA A 134 1.75 -3.08 -8.82
N LEU A 135 2.31 -3.72 -9.86
CA LEU A 135 3.31 -4.78 -9.66
C LEU A 135 4.54 -4.24 -8.91
N CYS A 136 5.06 -3.08 -9.32
CA CYS A 136 6.20 -2.44 -8.64
C CYS A 136 5.90 -2.05 -7.18
N GLY A 137 4.64 -1.83 -6.82
CA GLY A 137 4.22 -1.57 -5.44
C GLY A 137 3.93 -2.81 -4.59
N SER A 138 4.10 -4.01 -5.14
CA SER A 138 3.74 -5.28 -4.48
C SER A 138 4.92 -5.93 -3.77
N VAL A 139 4.66 -6.87 -2.86
CA VAL A 139 5.69 -7.77 -2.34
C VAL A 139 6.02 -8.81 -3.41
N LEU A 140 7.24 -8.75 -3.96
CA LEU A 140 7.65 -9.55 -5.10
C LEU A 140 8.22 -10.91 -4.67
N SER A 141 7.82 -11.98 -5.38
CA SER A 141 8.48 -13.29 -5.30
C SER A 141 9.68 -13.31 -6.27
N PRO A 142 10.59 -14.30 -6.20
CA PRO A 142 11.78 -14.33 -7.05
C PRO A 142 11.49 -14.20 -8.56
N ARG A 143 10.46 -14.88 -9.08
CA ARG A 143 10.04 -14.76 -10.49
C ARG A 143 9.56 -13.37 -10.89
N HIS A 144 8.94 -12.64 -9.95
CA HIS A 144 8.49 -11.28 -10.19
C HIS A 144 9.65 -10.29 -10.15
N VAL A 145 10.61 -10.51 -9.22
CA VAL A 145 11.87 -9.77 -9.20
C VAL A 145 12.62 -9.92 -10.52
N GLU A 146 12.76 -11.14 -11.05
CA GLU A 146 13.38 -11.39 -12.35
C GLU A 146 12.68 -10.63 -13.48
N THR A 147 11.34 -10.68 -13.53
CA THR A 147 10.56 -9.98 -14.55
C THR A 147 10.72 -8.45 -14.44
N VAL A 148 10.64 -7.91 -13.23
CA VAL A 148 10.76 -6.47 -12.95
C VAL A 148 12.18 -5.97 -13.21
N ALA A 149 13.21 -6.76 -12.89
CA ALA A 149 14.60 -6.44 -13.19
C ALA A 149 14.86 -6.41 -14.70
N ALA A 150 14.30 -7.36 -15.45
CA ALA A 150 14.45 -7.41 -16.90
C ALA A 150 13.84 -6.18 -17.62
N LEU A 151 12.87 -5.48 -16.99
CA LEU A 151 12.29 -4.25 -17.53
C LEU A 151 13.23 -3.03 -17.46
N LEU A 152 14.28 -3.03 -16.64
CA LEU A 152 15.16 -1.85 -16.52
C LEU A 152 15.88 -1.57 -17.83
N ASP A 153 16.54 -2.57 -18.39
CA ASP A 153 17.43 -2.40 -19.53
C ASP A 153 17.08 -3.30 -20.73
N GLY A 154 15.98 -4.07 -20.62
CA GLY A 154 15.44 -4.91 -21.68
C GLY A 154 14.28 -4.27 -22.44
N ASP A 155 13.88 -4.90 -23.55
CA ASP A 155 12.68 -4.52 -24.30
C ASP A 155 11.43 -5.12 -23.63
N PRO A 156 10.48 -4.30 -23.11
CA PRO A 156 9.25 -4.81 -22.51
C PRO A 156 8.45 -5.75 -23.41
N ALA A 157 8.56 -5.62 -24.74
CA ALA A 157 7.89 -6.51 -25.68
C ALA A 157 8.35 -7.97 -25.54
N GLU A 158 9.62 -8.23 -25.20
CA GLU A 158 10.15 -9.57 -24.95
C GLU A 158 9.52 -10.24 -23.71
N LEU A 159 8.98 -9.43 -22.80
CA LEU A 159 8.28 -9.88 -21.59
C LEU A 159 6.75 -9.96 -21.76
N GLY A 160 6.27 -9.78 -22.99
CA GLY A 160 4.85 -9.76 -23.34
C GLY A 160 4.15 -8.42 -23.01
N LEU A 161 4.91 -7.36 -22.73
CA LEU A 161 4.40 -6.03 -22.38
C LEU A 161 4.61 -5.06 -23.55
N ALA A 162 4.19 -5.47 -24.74
CA ALA A 162 4.32 -4.66 -25.94
C ALA A 162 3.66 -3.28 -25.77
N GLY A 163 4.34 -2.23 -26.23
CA GLY A 163 3.88 -0.84 -26.15
C GLY A 163 4.12 -0.16 -24.79
N LEU A 164 4.57 -0.89 -23.76
CA LEU A 164 4.98 -0.28 -22.49
C LEU A 164 6.24 0.55 -22.70
N ASP A 165 6.18 1.83 -22.33
CA ASP A 165 7.34 2.71 -22.29
C ASP A 165 7.91 2.77 -20.88
N VAL A 166 9.20 2.47 -20.72
CA VAL A 166 9.91 2.57 -19.43
C VAL A 166 10.55 3.95 -19.34
N ASP A 167 9.71 4.92 -19.06
CA ASP A 167 10.13 6.30 -18.80
C ASP A 167 10.88 6.42 -17.46
N THR A 168 11.39 7.62 -17.15
CA THR A 168 12.12 7.90 -15.92
C THR A 168 11.33 7.55 -14.66
N ASP A 169 10.02 7.80 -14.65
CA ASP A 169 9.17 7.57 -13.47
C ASP A 169 8.93 6.06 -13.25
N LEU A 170 8.64 5.30 -14.31
CA LEU A 170 8.52 3.85 -14.22
C LEU A 170 9.87 3.21 -13.87
N ARG A 171 10.98 3.70 -14.43
CA ARG A 171 12.33 3.23 -14.08
C ARG A 171 12.59 3.36 -12.59
N TRP A 172 12.28 4.52 -11.98
CA TRP A 172 12.41 4.69 -10.53
C TRP A 172 11.49 3.78 -9.72
N ARG A 173 10.25 3.54 -10.17
CA ARG A 173 9.36 2.56 -9.52
C ARG A 173 9.96 1.16 -9.53
N ILE A 174 10.56 0.75 -10.64
CA ILE A 174 11.26 -0.53 -10.77
C ILE A 174 12.45 -0.59 -9.80
N VAL A 175 13.31 0.44 -9.78
CA VAL A 175 14.46 0.53 -8.85
C VAL A 175 14.02 0.42 -7.39
N ILE A 176 12.96 1.15 -7.00
CA ILE A 176 12.40 1.10 -5.65
C ILE A 176 11.84 -0.29 -5.34
N ALA A 177 11.15 -0.93 -6.29
CA ALA A 177 10.61 -2.28 -6.12
C ALA A 177 11.74 -3.31 -5.89
N LEU A 178 12.81 -3.24 -6.69
CA LEU A 178 13.98 -4.11 -6.56
C LEU A 178 14.74 -3.86 -5.27
N ALA A 179 14.92 -2.60 -4.88
CA ALA A 179 15.52 -2.23 -3.59
C ALA A 179 14.68 -2.77 -2.43
N THR A 180 13.35 -2.61 -2.49
CA THR A 180 12.40 -3.12 -1.49
C THR A 180 12.49 -4.64 -1.35
N ALA A 181 12.62 -5.36 -2.46
CA ALA A 181 12.78 -6.81 -2.49
C ALA A 181 14.18 -7.27 -2.05
N GLY A 182 15.13 -6.34 -1.83
CA GLY A 182 16.52 -6.66 -1.53
C GLY A 182 17.27 -7.28 -2.71
N ALA A 183 16.81 -7.03 -3.94
CA ALA A 183 17.40 -7.56 -5.17
C ALA A 183 18.58 -6.73 -5.70
N ILE A 184 18.67 -5.47 -5.28
CA ILE A 184 19.79 -4.58 -5.59
C ILE A 184 20.35 -3.99 -4.29
N ASP A 185 21.67 -3.73 -4.29
CA ASP A 185 22.38 -3.09 -3.19
C ASP A 185 22.08 -3.72 -1.81
N ALA A 186 22.06 -5.06 -1.77
CA ALA A 186 21.68 -5.87 -0.61
C ALA A 186 22.78 -6.03 0.44
N ASP A 187 24.03 -5.75 0.07
CA ASP A 187 25.21 -5.99 0.90
C ASP A 187 25.71 -4.69 1.54
N GLY A 188 25.16 -4.37 2.73
CA GLY A 188 25.63 -3.26 3.56
C GLY A 188 25.07 -1.89 3.17
N PRO A 189 25.63 -0.81 3.74
CA PRO A 189 25.05 0.53 3.65
C PRO A 189 25.20 1.18 2.26
N GLN A 190 26.19 0.78 1.47
CA GLN A 190 26.45 1.33 0.14
C GLN A 190 25.32 1.02 -0.84
N SER A 191 25.06 1.92 -1.80
CA SER A 191 23.98 1.78 -2.77
C SER A 191 24.41 2.06 -4.21
N PRO A 192 25.42 1.36 -4.75
CA PRO A 192 26.02 1.71 -6.04
C PRO A 192 25.03 1.69 -7.21
N THR A 193 24.05 0.79 -7.21
CA THR A 193 23.01 0.74 -8.26
C THR A 193 22.11 1.97 -8.18
N ILE A 194 21.63 2.31 -6.98
CA ILE A 194 20.79 3.49 -6.76
C ILE A 194 21.57 4.79 -7.03
N ASP A 195 22.85 4.84 -6.68
CA ASP A 195 23.73 5.98 -6.93
C ASP A 195 23.93 6.21 -8.44
N ALA A 196 24.05 5.15 -9.24
CA ALA A 196 24.12 5.25 -10.69
C ALA A 196 22.82 5.78 -11.31
N GLU A 197 21.67 5.36 -10.80
CA GLU A 197 20.36 5.88 -11.23
C GLU A 197 20.16 7.34 -10.84
N GLU A 198 20.61 7.77 -9.65
CA GLU A 198 20.59 9.19 -9.25
C GLU A 198 21.49 10.04 -10.15
N GLN A 199 22.63 9.51 -10.60
CA GLN A 199 23.49 10.21 -11.57
C GLN A 199 22.84 10.32 -12.96
N ARG A 200 22.06 9.30 -13.35
CA ARG A 200 21.29 9.30 -14.60
C ARG A 200 20.15 10.31 -14.57
N ASP A 201 19.51 10.51 -13.42
CA ASP A 201 18.46 11.50 -13.18
C ASP A 201 18.87 12.52 -12.09
N PRO A 202 19.70 13.53 -12.43
CA PRO A 202 20.21 14.51 -11.48
C PRO A 202 19.16 15.55 -11.05
N THR A 203 17.87 15.29 -11.26
CA THR A 203 16.78 16.19 -10.88
C THR A 203 16.45 16.10 -9.39
N ALA A 204 15.75 17.11 -8.86
CA ALA A 204 15.25 17.06 -7.47
C ALA A 204 14.27 15.90 -7.24
N THR A 205 13.56 15.44 -8.28
CA THR A 205 12.69 14.27 -8.20
C THR A 205 13.51 12.98 -8.15
N GLY A 206 14.51 12.83 -9.03
CA GLY A 206 15.44 11.69 -8.99
C GLY A 206 16.12 11.51 -7.65
N LYS A 207 16.61 12.60 -7.04
CA LYS A 207 17.18 12.56 -5.68
C LYS A 207 16.19 12.06 -4.61
N ARG A 208 14.90 12.39 -4.73
CA ARG A 208 13.87 11.91 -3.81
C ARG A 208 13.58 10.43 -4.04
N TYR A 209 13.51 9.98 -5.29
CA TYR A 209 13.35 8.56 -5.58
C TYR A 209 14.57 7.74 -5.12
N ALA A 210 15.78 8.26 -5.28
CA ALA A 210 16.99 7.64 -4.75
C ALA A 210 16.95 7.54 -3.22
N ALA A 211 16.52 8.60 -2.52
CA ALA A 211 16.34 8.57 -1.06
C ALA A 211 15.29 7.53 -0.63
N GLN A 212 14.17 7.43 -1.35
CA GLN A 212 13.15 6.40 -1.12
C GLN A 212 13.70 5.00 -1.35
N ALA A 213 14.37 4.75 -2.48
CA ALA A 213 14.95 3.44 -2.81
C ALA A 213 15.98 3.01 -1.76
N ARG A 214 16.87 3.91 -1.34
CA ARG A 214 17.86 3.62 -0.29
C ARG A 214 17.20 3.20 1.00
N ALA A 215 16.16 3.91 1.44
CA ALA A 215 15.41 3.62 2.66
C ALA A 215 14.49 2.39 2.54
N ALA A 216 14.14 1.98 1.33
CA ALA A 216 13.30 0.83 1.06
C ALA A 216 14.00 -0.52 1.27
N ARG A 217 15.34 -0.55 1.21
CA ARG A 217 16.10 -1.80 1.33
C ARG A 217 15.81 -2.54 2.65
N PRO A 218 15.60 -3.87 2.62
CA PRO A 218 15.14 -4.65 3.77
C PRO A 218 16.28 -5.01 4.74
N GLN A 219 17.06 -4.02 5.15
CA GLN A 219 18.20 -4.19 6.06
C GLN A 219 18.00 -3.33 7.31
N PHE A 220 18.30 -3.88 8.49
CA PHE A 220 18.07 -3.18 9.76
C PHE A 220 18.86 -1.86 9.86
N GLU A 221 20.15 -1.88 9.53
CA GLU A 221 21.02 -0.69 9.56
C GLU A 221 20.53 0.42 8.61
N VAL A 222 19.95 0.03 7.47
CA VAL A 222 19.33 0.97 6.52
C VAL A 222 18.10 1.62 7.14
N LYS A 223 17.20 0.82 7.75
CA LYS A 223 16.00 1.35 8.42
C LYS A 223 16.36 2.23 9.59
N GLU A 224 17.38 1.84 10.35
CA GLU A 224 17.91 2.63 11.46
C GLU A 224 18.42 3.99 11.00
N THR A 225 19.28 4.01 9.99
CA THR A 225 19.82 5.25 9.42
C THR A 225 18.70 6.14 8.87
N ALA A 226 17.74 5.55 8.14
CA ALA A 226 16.62 6.28 7.56
C ALA A 226 15.70 6.88 8.64
N PHE A 227 15.36 6.10 9.68
CA PHE A 227 14.55 6.55 10.80
C PHE A 227 15.23 7.68 11.56
N THR A 228 16.49 7.51 11.93
CA THR A 228 17.29 8.52 12.62
C THR A 228 17.38 9.80 11.80
N THR A 229 17.65 9.71 10.49
CA THR A 229 17.69 10.87 9.60
C THR A 229 16.37 11.65 9.64
N VAL A 230 15.24 10.97 9.50
CA VAL A 230 13.92 11.62 9.49
C VAL A 230 13.57 12.24 10.84
N VAL A 231 13.99 11.64 11.95
CA VAL A 231 13.69 12.09 13.32
C VAL A 231 14.61 13.21 13.80
N GLU A 232 15.90 13.16 13.46
CA GLU A 232 16.93 14.01 14.05
C GLU A 232 17.41 15.15 13.14
N ASP A 233 17.41 14.97 11.82
CA ASP A 233 17.87 16.01 10.89
C ASP A 233 16.77 17.04 10.60
N ASP A 234 16.76 18.12 11.38
CA ASP A 234 15.82 19.23 11.24
C ASP A 234 16.09 20.11 10.00
N THR A 235 17.19 19.88 9.27
CA THR A 235 17.54 20.60 8.03
C THR A 235 17.02 19.92 6.76
N LEU A 236 16.55 18.68 6.88
CA LEU A 236 16.06 17.90 5.76
C LEU A 236 14.81 18.55 5.13
N ALA A 237 14.85 18.74 3.80
CA ALA A 237 13.69 19.23 3.07
C ALA A 237 12.48 18.28 3.27
N ASN A 238 11.30 18.84 3.56
CA ASN A 238 10.11 18.04 3.88
C ASN A 238 9.76 17.02 2.77
N ALA A 239 9.97 17.38 1.51
CA ALA A 239 9.74 16.47 0.38
C ALA A 239 10.70 15.27 0.37
N THR A 240 11.95 15.44 0.80
CA THR A 240 12.91 14.34 0.96
C THR A 240 12.57 13.49 2.17
N SER A 241 12.17 14.12 3.29
CA SER A 241 11.68 13.41 4.48
C SER A 241 10.52 12.46 4.13
N ARG A 242 9.50 12.95 3.39
CA ARG A 242 8.39 12.13 2.91
C ARG A 242 8.83 10.96 2.00
N ALA A 243 9.85 11.17 1.18
CA ALA A 243 10.39 10.11 0.33
C ALA A 243 11.09 9.01 1.14
N ILE A 244 11.91 9.39 2.14
CA ILE A 244 12.56 8.45 3.05
C ILE A 244 11.51 7.67 3.86
N ILE A 245 10.51 8.36 4.39
CA ILE A 245 9.36 7.77 5.09
C ILE A 245 8.65 6.72 4.21
N ALA A 246 8.38 7.04 2.95
CA ALA A 246 7.76 6.11 2.02
C ALA A 246 8.63 4.85 1.79
N GLY A 247 9.95 4.98 1.81
CA GLY A 247 10.88 3.85 1.75
C GLY A 247 10.87 3.04 3.05
N ILE A 248 10.84 3.68 4.22
CA ILE A 248 10.72 2.98 5.51
C ILE A 248 9.47 2.11 5.52
N ALA A 249 8.32 2.68 5.12
CA ALA A 249 7.00 2.05 5.12
C ALA A 249 6.75 1.05 3.96
N ALA A 250 7.80 0.62 3.26
CA ALA A 250 7.68 -0.34 2.16
C ALA A 250 7.00 -1.66 2.62
N PRO A 251 6.15 -2.27 1.78
CA PRO A 251 5.37 -3.44 2.17
C PRO A 251 6.24 -4.68 2.42
N GLY A 252 5.73 -5.62 3.20
CA GLY A 252 6.40 -6.90 3.46
C GLY A 252 7.53 -6.86 4.50
N GLN A 253 7.79 -5.71 5.12
CA GLN A 253 8.91 -5.52 6.07
C GLN A 253 8.45 -5.34 7.54
N GLY A 254 7.22 -5.75 7.87
CA GLY A 254 6.63 -5.51 9.20
C GLY A 254 7.47 -6.05 10.38
N GLU A 255 8.01 -7.26 10.26
CA GLU A 255 8.88 -7.85 11.30
C GLU A 255 10.18 -7.05 11.49
N LEU A 256 10.77 -6.57 10.39
CA LEU A 256 11.98 -5.74 10.42
C LEU A 256 11.72 -4.39 11.12
N LEU A 257 10.52 -3.84 10.95
CA LEU A 257 10.12 -2.54 11.51
C LEU A 257 9.62 -2.63 12.96
N LYS A 258 9.34 -3.82 13.49
CA LYS A 258 8.79 -4.00 14.84
C LYS A 258 9.62 -3.33 15.96
N PRO A 259 10.97 -3.38 15.95
CA PRO A 259 11.77 -2.69 16.97
C PRO A 259 11.65 -1.16 16.96
N PHE A 260 11.09 -0.57 15.90
CA PHE A 260 10.93 0.88 15.77
C PHE A 260 9.66 1.42 16.45
N THR A 261 8.72 0.55 16.86
CA THR A 261 7.48 0.96 17.55
C THR A 261 7.77 1.78 18.81
N SER A 262 8.62 1.28 19.70
CA SER A 262 8.98 2.00 20.94
C SER A 262 9.74 3.29 20.63
N ARG A 263 10.73 3.21 19.74
CA ARG A 263 11.55 4.35 19.29
C ARG A 263 10.70 5.48 18.72
N TYR A 264 9.65 5.15 17.96
CA TYR A 264 8.70 6.12 17.44
C TYR A 264 8.03 6.92 18.57
N PHE A 265 7.42 6.24 19.55
CA PHE A 265 6.72 6.92 20.64
C PHE A 265 7.65 7.73 21.54
N GLU A 266 8.89 7.30 21.72
CA GLU A 266 9.93 8.07 22.41
C GLU A 266 10.34 9.34 21.64
N ALA A 267 10.41 9.27 20.31
CA ALA A 267 10.93 10.34 19.47
C ALA A 267 9.92 11.46 19.16
N ILE A 268 8.65 11.12 18.93
CA ILE A 268 7.67 12.08 18.38
C ILE A 268 7.41 13.33 19.24
N PRO A 269 7.46 13.32 20.60
CA PRO A 269 7.31 14.56 21.35
C PRO A 269 8.40 15.58 21.05
N GLY A 270 9.65 15.11 20.90
CA GLY A 270 10.79 15.96 20.55
C GLY A 270 10.68 16.53 19.14
N VAL A 271 10.29 15.70 18.17
CA VAL A 271 10.03 16.13 16.79
C VAL A 271 8.93 17.21 16.77
N TRP A 272 7.85 16.99 17.51
CA TRP A 272 6.71 17.90 17.58
C TRP A 272 7.06 19.26 18.18
N ALA A 273 7.93 19.28 19.20
CA ALA A 273 8.35 20.51 19.87
C ALA A 273 9.32 21.35 19.03
N ARG A 274 10.19 20.71 18.23
CA ARG A 274 11.27 21.39 17.50
C ARG A 274 10.89 21.82 16.08
N ARG A 275 10.06 21.05 15.39
CA ARG A 275 9.78 21.25 13.95
C ARG A 275 8.54 22.09 13.69
N SER A 276 8.48 22.67 12.50
CA SER A 276 7.25 23.31 12.00
C SER A 276 6.09 22.31 11.99
N SER A 277 4.86 22.81 12.14
CA SER A 277 3.68 21.93 12.25
C SER A 277 3.52 20.98 11.07
N GLU A 278 3.77 21.44 9.84
CA GLU A 278 3.66 20.61 8.63
C GLU A 278 4.70 19.47 8.60
N VAL A 279 5.95 19.79 8.95
CA VAL A 279 7.04 18.79 8.96
C VAL A 279 6.83 17.80 10.09
N ALA A 280 6.44 18.27 11.27
CA ALA A 280 6.13 17.40 12.41
C ALA A 280 4.97 16.44 12.08
N GLN A 281 3.89 16.93 11.46
CA GLN A 281 2.77 16.10 11.01
C GLN A 281 3.21 15.03 10.00
N SER A 282 4.07 15.41 9.04
CA SER A 282 4.59 14.48 8.03
C SER A 282 5.37 13.33 8.68
N VAL A 283 6.21 13.62 9.68
CA VAL A 283 6.96 12.61 10.43
C VAL A 283 6.04 11.74 11.30
N VAL A 284 5.11 12.36 12.05
CA VAL A 284 4.19 11.63 12.95
C VAL A 284 3.29 10.68 12.17
N ILE A 285 2.65 11.15 11.10
CA ILE A 285 1.76 10.32 10.28
C ILE A 285 2.56 9.26 9.53
N GLY A 286 3.69 9.67 8.95
CA GLY A 286 4.50 8.83 8.08
C GLY A 286 5.24 7.70 8.79
N LEU A 287 5.77 7.95 10.00
CA LEU A 287 6.49 6.97 10.80
C LEU A 287 5.63 6.25 11.83
N TYR A 288 4.32 6.54 11.89
CA TYR A 288 3.43 5.79 12.78
C TYR A 288 3.61 4.28 12.53
N PRO A 289 3.79 3.44 13.57
CA PRO A 289 4.14 2.03 13.43
C PRO A 289 2.95 1.17 12.99
N GLY A 290 2.35 1.51 11.85
CA GLY A 290 1.16 0.87 11.31
C GLY A 290 1.37 -0.56 10.83
N SER A 291 2.62 -1.02 10.73
CA SER A 291 2.96 -2.43 10.45
C SER A 291 2.91 -3.32 11.70
N ASP A 292 3.00 -2.74 12.90
CA ASP A 292 2.89 -3.46 14.18
C ASP A 292 1.41 -3.67 14.53
N ILE A 293 0.75 -4.51 13.74
CA ILE A 293 -0.67 -4.83 13.89
C ILE A 293 -0.80 -5.96 14.91
N SER A 294 -0.66 -5.59 16.18
CA SER A 294 -0.67 -6.48 17.34
C SER A 294 -1.32 -5.79 18.54
N GLU A 295 -1.68 -6.56 19.58
CA GLU A 295 -2.13 -6.00 20.85
C GLU A 295 -1.02 -5.19 21.53
N ASP A 296 0.26 -5.59 21.36
CA ASP A 296 1.42 -4.88 21.91
C ASP A 296 1.59 -3.49 21.25
N GLY A 297 1.41 -3.40 19.93
CA GLY A 297 1.44 -2.13 19.20
C GLY A 297 0.31 -1.18 19.63
N ILE A 298 -0.89 -1.72 19.90
CA ILE A 298 -2.01 -0.97 20.46
C ILE A 298 -1.68 -0.47 21.87
N ALA A 299 -1.13 -1.33 22.72
CA ALA A 299 -0.75 -1.01 24.09
C ALA A 299 0.36 0.06 24.14
N ALA A 300 1.32 0.03 23.21
CA ALA A 300 2.33 1.08 23.08
C ALA A 300 1.70 2.44 22.80
N ALA A 301 0.71 2.49 21.90
CA ALA A 301 -0.05 3.71 21.63
C ALA A 301 -0.89 4.16 22.84
N ASP A 302 -1.58 3.23 23.52
CA ASP A 302 -2.38 3.55 24.72
C ASP A 302 -1.49 4.12 25.84
N ASN A 303 -0.31 3.54 26.06
CA ASN A 303 0.67 4.04 27.02
C ASN A 303 1.10 5.48 26.70
N PHE A 304 1.43 5.77 25.43
CA PHE A 304 1.77 7.12 24.99
C PHE A 304 0.61 8.11 25.20
N LEU A 305 -0.62 7.70 24.88
CA LEU A 305 -1.82 8.53 24.97
C LEU A 305 -2.26 8.81 26.42
N SER A 306 -1.77 8.03 27.39
CA SER A 306 -2.07 8.20 28.82
C SER A 306 -1.43 9.46 29.43
N ALA A 307 -0.46 10.08 28.74
CA ALA A 307 0.19 11.30 29.19
C ALA A 307 -0.82 12.47 29.31
N PRO A 308 -0.84 13.17 30.46
CA PRO A 308 -1.77 14.28 30.70
C PRO A 308 -1.42 15.53 29.88
N ASP A 309 -2.35 16.49 29.85
CA ASP A 309 -2.05 17.86 29.43
C ASP A 309 -1.16 18.53 30.52
N PRO A 310 -0.06 19.24 30.18
CA PRO A 310 0.39 19.68 28.85
C PRO A 310 1.45 18.78 28.18
N GLU A 311 1.77 17.62 28.77
CA GLU A 311 2.84 16.74 28.26
C GLU A 311 2.54 16.20 26.85
N LEU A 312 1.26 16.04 26.51
CA LEU A 312 0.82 15.63 25.18
C LEU A 312 -0.15 16.67 24.56
N PRO A 313 0.32 17.50 23.60
CA PRO A 313 -0.51 18.49 22.91
C PRO A 313 -1.71 17.86 22.16
N PRO A 314 -2.91 18.49 22.18
CA PRO A 314 -4.11 17.92 21.55
C PRO A 314 -3.97 17.54 20.06
N PRO A 315 -3.28 18.32 19.20
CA PRO A 315 -3.12 17.93 17.79
C PRO A 315 -2.25 16.68 17.63
N LEU A 316 -1.20 16.51 18.43
CA LEU A 316 -0.36 15.31 18.43
C LEU A 316 -1.15 14.09 18.93
N ARG A 317 -1.92 14.27 20.01
CA ARG A 317 -2.85 13.24 20.53
C ARG A 317 -3.80 12.74 19.44
N ARG A 318 -4.39 13.65 18.67
CA ARG A 318 -5.30 13.30 17.55
C ARG A 318 -4.63 12.40 16.52
N LEU A 319 -3.42 12.74 16.07
CA LEU A 319 -2.72 11.96 15.05
C LEU A 319 -2.39 10.54 15.54
N VAL A 320 -1.98 10.41 16.79
CA VAL A 320 -1.72 9.09 17.40
C VAL A 320 -3.01 8.28 17.56
N LEU A 321 -4.12 8.92 17.94
CA LEU A 321 -5.44 8.27 17.99
C LEU A 321 -5.89 7.76 16.61
N GLU A 322 -5.68 8.56 15.56
CA GLU A 322 -6.01 8.18 14.18
C GLU A 322 -5.17 6.99 13.71
N GLY A 323 -3.85 7.01 13.96
CA GLY A 323 -2.96 5.87 13.68
C GLY A 323 -3.38 4.60 14.44
N GLN A 324 -3.71 4.74 15.73
CA GLN A 324 -4.15 3.62 16.56
C GLN A 324 -5.48 3.05 16.08
N ALA A 325 -6.42 3.89 15.66
CA ALA A 325 -7.67 3.44 15.08
C ALA A 325 -7.44 2.61 13.79
N GLY A 326 -6.44 2.98 13.00
CA GLY A 326 -5.96 2.20 11.86
C GLY A 326 -5.47 0.80 12.26
N VAL A 327 -4.59 0.71 13.26
CA VAL A 327 -4.07 -0.58 13.76
C VAL A 327 -5.17 -1.45 14.36
N LYS A 328 -6.06 -0.87 15.20
CA LYS A 328 -7.21 -1.57 15.77
C LYS A 328 -8.11 -2.16 14.69
N ARG A 329 -8.35 -1.42 13.61
CA ARG A 329 -9.11 -1.90 12.44
C ARG A 329 -8.41 -3.06 11.76
N SER A 330 -7.12 -2.90 11.44
CA SER A 330 -6.32 -3.94 10.79
C SER A 330 -6.29 -5.22 11.60
N LEU A 331 -6.16 -5.15 12.93
CA LEU A 331 -6.16 -6.32 13.80
C LEU A 331 -7.50 -7.06 13.79
N ARG A 332 -8.63 -6.33 13.80
CA ARG A 332 -9.96 -6.94 13.64
C ARG A 332 -10.10 -7.63 12.29
N ALA A 333 -9.67 -6.98 11.21
CA ALA A 333 -9.73 -7.55 9.87
C ALA A 333 -8.86 -8.81 9.73
N ARG A 334 -7.65 -8.83 10.30
CA ARG A 334 -6.79 -10.03 10.34
C ARG A 334 -7.44 -11.20 11.06
N ARG A 335 -8.07 -10.93 12.22
CA ARG A 335 -8.83 -11.95 12.96
C ARG A 335 -10.02 -12.49 12.16
N PHE A 336 -10.71 -11.63 11.43
CA PHE A 336 -11.82 -12.05 10.58
C PHE A 336 -11.35 -12.84 9.35
N ASP A 337 -10.22 -12.47 8.74
CA ASP A 337 -9.66 -13.22 7.61
C ASP A 337 -9.20 -14.64 8.01
N THR A 338 -8.84 -14.85 9.28
CA THR A 338 -8.53 -16.19 9.84
C THR A 338 -9.74 -17.04 10.21
N ALA A 339 -10.93 -16.43 10.34
CA ALA A 339 -12.13 -17.17 10.69
C ALA A 339 -12.62 -18.00 9.48
N GLU A 340 -12.97 -19.27 9.74
CA GLU A 340 -13.50 -20.19 8.71
C GLU A 340 -14.75 -19.64 8.02
#